data_AF-A0A843J5T1-F1
#
_entry.id   AF-A0A843J5T1-F1
#
_cell.length_a   1.000
_cell.length_b   1.000
_cell.length_c   1.000
_cell.angle_alpha   90.00
_cell.angle_beta   90.00
_cell.angle_gamma   90.00
#
_symmetry.space_group_name_H-M   'P 1'
#
loop_
_entity.id
_entity.type
_entity.pdbx_description
1 polymer ?
#
loop_
_entity_poly.entity_id
_entity_poly.type
_entity_poly.pdbx_seq_one_letter_code
_entity_poly.pdbx_strand_id
1 'polypeptide(L)'
;MGRGRATIGLYNSYDQNFREPHRRVIARAGDLAMAFDMNLVLFGFPIPEETRTPVEVAEWIAGTTSIGRHGDYFVDLAEKGRFQRFPYPSKGFPPQLGAPVLTTCRPDPSKQISVAQAAEMMESGQSL
;
A
#
# COMPACT_ATOMS: atom_id res chain seq x y z
N MET A 1 -25.50 -0.02 3.87
CA MET A 1 -24.16 0.63 3.93
C MET A 1 -23.22 -0.17 3.04
N GLY A 2 -22.36 0.49 2.26
CA GLY A 2 -21.38 -0.23 1.42
C GLY A 2 -20.27 -0.84 2.27
N ARG A 3 -19.69 -1.95 1.82
CA ARG A 3 -18.54 -2.60 2.48
C ARG A 3 -17.32 -1.66 2.42
N GLY A 4 -16.61 -1.52 3.53
CA GLY A 4 -15.33 -0.81 3.59
C GLY A 4 -14.26 -1.55 2.80
N ARG A 5 -13.19 -0.85 2.41
CA ARG A 5 -12.08 -1.43 1.64
C ARG A 5 -10.79 -1.42 2.46
N ALA A 6 -10.01 -2.48 2.33
CA ALA A 6 -8.67 -2.56 2.90
C ALA A 6 -7.65 -1.87 1.99
N THR A 7 -6.71 -1.18 2.62
CA THR A 7 -5.56 -0.57 1.96
C THR A 7 -4.28 -1.17 2.52
N ILE A 8 -3.46 -1.78 1.67
CA ILE A 8 -2.11 -2.22 2.04
C ILE A 8 -1.20 -0.99 2.12
N GLY A 9 -0.76 -0.64 3.33
CA GLY A 9 0.19 0.43 3.57
C GLY A 9 1.62 -0.06 3.70
N LEU A 10 2.49 0.26 2.75
CA LEU A 10 3.92 0.00 2.86
C LEU A 10 4.64 1.23 3.42
N TYR A 11 5.22 1.09 4.61
CA TYR A 11 6.04 2.11 5.23
C TYR A 11 7.53 1.82 4.99
N ASN A 12 8.24 2.76 4.35
CA ASN A 12 9.68 2.58 4.12
C ASN A 12 10.48 2.82 5.41
N SER A 13 10.88 1.74 6.09
CA SER A 13 11.80 1.80 7.24
C SER A 13 13.26 1.47 6.85
N TYR A 14 13.61 1.46 5.56
CA TYR A 14 14.87 0.93 5.05
C TYR A 14 15.85 2.04 4.62
N ASP A 15 16.08 2.21 3.32
CA ASP A 15 17.07 3.14 2.76
C ASP A 15 16.35 4.30 2.04
N GLN A 16 17.02 5.45 1.98
CA GLN A 16 16.59 6.62 1.22
C GLN A 16 16.96 6.50 -0.27
N ASN A 17 17.69 5.46 -0.67
CA ASN A 17 17.95 5.12 -2.06
C ASN A 17 17.05 3.98 -2.52
N PHE A 18 16.50 4.08 -3.72
CA PHE A 18 15.71 3.00 -4.29
C PHE A 18 16.62 1.80 -4.58
N ARG A 19 16.18 0.61 -4.15
CA ARG A 19 16.97 -0.63 -4.21
C ARG A 19 16.07 -1.81 -4.49
N GLU A 20 16.67 -2.92 -4.86
CA GLU A 20 15.96 -4.18 -5.16
C GLU A 20 14.97 -4.65 -4.07
N PRO A 21 15.22 -4.47 -2.74
CA PRO A 21 14.20 -4.77 -1.73
C PRO A 21 12.92 -3.93 -1.87
N HIS A 22 13.05 -2.63 -2.14
CA HIS A 22 11.90 -1.73 -2.36
C HIS A 22 11.05 -2.20 -3.53
N ARG A 23 11.70 -2.50 -4.65
CA ARG A 23 11.06 -3.07 -5.83
C ARG A 23 10.26 -4.33 -5.50
N ARG A 24 10.92 -5.32 -4.89
CA ARG A 24 10.30 -6.63 -4.64
C ARG A 24 9.11 -6.56 -3.70
N VAL A 25 9.16 -5.70 -2.68
CA VAL A 25 8.03 -5.54 -1.76
C VAL A 25 6.86 -4.83 -2.44
N ILE A 26 7.11 -3.81 -3.28
CA ILE A 26 6.03 -3.12 -4.01
C ILE A 26 5.35 -4.06 -4.99
N ALA A 27 6.12 -4.80 -5.80
CA ALA A 27 5.55 -5.74 -6.78
C ALA A 27 4.67 -6.80 -6.10
N ARG A 28 5.18 -7.44 -5.03
CA ARG A 28 4.42 -8.44 -4.28
C ARG A 28 3.17 -7.87 -3.61
N ALA A 29 3.26 -6.65 -3.07
CA ALA A 29 2.11 -5.98 -2.47
C ALA A 29 1.08 -5.58 -3.53
N GLY A 30 1.53 -5.18 -4.73
CA GLY A 30 0.67 -4.90 -5.88
C GLY A 30 -0.12 -6.12 -6.33
N ASP A 31 0.55 -7.27 -6.47
CA ASP A 31 -0.09 -8.55 -6.80
C ASP A 31 -1.16 -8.93 -5.78
N LEU A 32 -0.85 -8.83 -4.48
CA LEU A 32 -1.81 -9.10 -3.41
C LEU A 32 -2.98 -8.13 -3.44
N ALA A 33 -2.70 -6.84 -3.58
CA ALA A 33 -3.75 -5.82 -3.58
C ALA A 33 -4.71 -6.02 -4.77
N MET A 34 -4.20 -6.37 -5.95
CA MET A 34 -5.03 -6.67 -7.10
C MET A 34 -5.83 -7.97 -6.89
N ALA A 35 -5.20 -9.04 -6.38
CA ALA A 35 -5.85 -10.32 -6.18
C ALA A 35 -7.02 -10.26 -5.17
N PHE A 36 -6.92 -9.41 -4.14
CA PHE A 36 -7.91 -9.32 -3.07
C PHE A 36 -8.77 -8.04 -3.10
N ASP A 37 -8.82 -7.32 -4.24
CA ASP A 37 -9.59 -6.08 -4.41
C ASP A 37 -9.25 -4.98 -3.37
N MET A 38 -7.99 -4.90 -2.96
CA MET A 38 -7.48 -3.91 -2.01
C MET A 38 -6.83 -2.71 -2.74
N ASN A 39 -6.63 -1.63 -2.01
CA ASN A 39 -5.80 -0.51 -2.44
C ASN A 39 -4.34 -0.72 -2.00
N LEU A 40 -3.40 0.00 -2.61
CA LEU A 40 -1.99 0.02 -2.21
C LEU A 40 -1.51 1.46 -2.02
N VAL A 41 -0.82 1.71 -0.92
CA VAL A 41 -0.23 3.00 -0.62
C VAL A 41 1.22 2.86 -0.15
N LEU A 42 2.10 3.75 -0.65
CA LEU A 42 3.50 3.81 -0.26
C LEU A 42 3.78 5.06 0.57
N PHE A 43 4.54 4.89 1.66
CA PHE A 43 4.98 5.99 2.53
C PHE A 43 6.49 6.11 2.55
N GLY A 44 7.01 7.26 2.14
CA GLY A 44 8.44 7.58 2.25
C GLY A 44 9.36 6.74 1.35
N PHE A 45 8.81 6.15 0.28
CA PHE A 45 9.63 5.45 -0.70
C PHE A 45 10.41 6.46 -1.57
N PRO A 46 11.69 6.20 -1.88
CA PRO A 46 12.54 7.09 -2.65
C PRO A 46 12.26 6.96 -4.15
N ILE A 47 11.06 7.40 -4.55
CA ILE A 47 10.60 7.40 -5.93
C ILE A 47 10.94 8.75 -6.55
N PRO A 48 11.47 8.80 -7.79
CA PRO A 48 11.90 10.04 -8.40
C PRO A 48 10.77 11.07 -8.55
N GLU A 49 11.06 12.34 -8.30
CA GLU A 49 10.06 13.42 -8.30
C GLU A 49 9.49 13.71 -9.69
N GLU A 50 10.21 13.34 -10.75
CA GLU A 50 9.77 13.44 -12.13
C GLU A 50 8.56 12.55 -12.45
N THR A 51 8.27 11.55 -11.61
CA THR A 51 7.05 10.74 -11.71
C THR A 51 5.87 11.46 -11.04
N ARG A 52 5.02 12.06 -11.86
CA ARG A 52 3.93 12.96 -11.46
C ARG A 52 2.62 12.22 -11.23
N THR A 53 2.38 11.13 -11.95
CA THR A 53 1.13 10.36 -11.83
C THR A 53 1.34 9.00 -11.15
N PRO A 54 0.30 8.44 -10.50
CA PRO A 54 0.37 7.07 -9.97
C PRO A 54 0.75 6.03 -11.04
N VAL A 55 0.32 6.23 -12.29
CA VAL A 55 0.64 5.34 -13.42
C VAL A 55 2.11 5.44 -13.82
N GLU A 56 2.65 6.65 -13.97
CA GLU A 56 4.09 6.86 -14.27
C GLU A 56 5.00 6.25 -13.19
N VAL A 57 4.59 6.36 -11.93
CA VAL A 57 5.29 5.69 -10.82
C VAL A 57 5.24 4.17 -10.98
N ALA A 58 4.08 3.63 -11.33
CA ALA A 58 3.91 2.20 -11.53
C ALA A 58 4.76 1.68 -12.69
N GLU A 59 4.75 2.37 -13.83
CA GLU A 59 5.58 2.09 -15.00
C GLU A 59 7.08 2.16 -14.69
N TRP A 60 7.52 3.18 -13.93
CA TRP A 60 8.92 3.30 -13.53
C TRP A 60 9.38 2.13 -12.65
N ILE A 61 8.54 1.71 -11.70
CA ILE A 61 8.84 0.56 -10.83
C ILE A 61 8.83 -0.73 -11.65
N ALA A 62 7.80 -0.92 -12.48
CA ALA A 62 7.59 -2.07 -13.37
C ALA A 62 8.74 -2.26 -14.35
N GLY A 63 9.11 -1.20 -15.07
CA GLY A 63 10.19 -1.20 -16.08
C GLY A 63 11.57 -1.44 -15.50
N THR A 64 11.72 -1.31 -14.19
CA THR A 64 12.97 -1.63 -13.50
C THR A 64 12.95 -3.06 -12.92
N THR A 65 11.83 -3.80 -13.02
CA THR A 65 11.66 -5.19 -12.53
C THR A 65 11.89 -6.27 -13.60
N SER A 66 12.33 -7.46 -13.15
CA SER A 66 12.38 -8.69 -13.94
C SER A 66 11.47 -9.81 -13.40
N ILE A 67 10.60 -9.53 -12.42
CA ILE A 67 9.86 -10.53 -11.64
C ILE A 67 8.35 -10.38 -11.88
N GLY A 68 7.72 -11.42 -12.46
CA GLY A 68 6.27 -11.60 -12.60
C GLY A 68 5.63 -10.67 -13.62
N ARG A 69 5.26 -11.18 -14.82
CA ARG A 69 4.66 -10.44 -15.96
C ARG A 69 4.93 -8.92 -15.92
N HIS A 70 6.20 -8.53 -15.85
CA HIS A 70 6.65 -7.13 -15.86
C HIS A 70 6.01 -6.14 -14.84
N GLY A 71 5.33 -6.59 -13.78
CA GLY A 71 4.63 -5.68 -12.87
C GLY A 71 3.29 -5.15 -13.42
N ASP A 72 2.71 -5.81 -14.43
CA ASP A 72 1.44 -5.44 -15.07
C ASP A 72 0.32 -5.21 -14.05
N TYR A 73 0.19 -6.06 -13.03
CA TYR A 73 -0.84 -5.91 -12.00
C TYR A 73 -0.71 -4.63 -11.18
N PHE A 74 0.52 -4.15 -10.99
CA PHE A 74 0.73 -2.89 -10.27
C PHE A 74 0.35 -1.68 -11.14
N VAL A 75 0.61 -1.76 -12.45
CA VAL A 75 0.16 -0.75 -13.42
C VAL A 75 -1.37 -0.74 -13.50
N ASP A 76 -2.01 -1.91 -13.65
CA ASP A 76 -3.48 -2.05 -13.62
C ASP A 76 -4.10 -1.43 -12.36
N LEU A 77 -3.44 -1.61 -11.20
CA LEU A 77 -3.90 -1.07 -9.93
C LEU A 77 -3.83 0.45 -9.91
N ALA A 78 -2.79 1.03 -10.52
CA ALA A 78 -2.65 2.47 -10.69
C ALA A 78 -3.69 3.04 -11.68
N GLU A 79 -3.93 2.38 -12.80
CA GLU A 79 -4.97 2.77 -13.77
C GLU A 79 -6.37 2.75 -13.17
N LYS A 80 -6.65 1.79 -12.28
CA LYS A 80 -7.91 1.71 -11.51
C LYS A 80 -8.04 2.78 -10.43
N GLY A 81 -7.05 3.67 -10.25
CA GLY A 81 -7.03 4.70 -9.22
C GLY A 81 -6.87 4.15 -7.80
N ARG A 82 -6.32 2.94 -7.65
CA ARG A 82 -6.20 2.24 -6.36
C ARG A 82 -4.80 2.31 -5.76
N PHE A 83 -3.90 3.01 -6.42
CA PHE A 83 -2.53 3.23 -6.00
C PHE A 83 -2.31 4.69 -5.60
N GLN A 84 -1.68 4.90 -4.45
CA GLN A 84 -1.29 6.23 -3.97
C GLN A 84 0.13 6.21 -3.39
N ARG A 85 0.79 7.38 -3.38
CA ARG A 85 2.06 7.57 -2.67
C ARG A 85 2.02 8.83 -1.82
N PHE A 86 2.64 8.77 -0.66
CA PHE A 86 2.80 9.89 0.25
C PHE A 86 4.24 9.98 0.74
N PRO A 87 4.72 11.18 1.11
CA PRO A 87 5.93 11.31 1.90
C PRO A 87 5.75 10.63 3.27
N TYR A 88 6.81 10.62 4.08
CA TYR A 88 6.68 10.15 5.45
C TYR A 88 5.57 10.89 6.21
N PRO A 89 4.65 10.17 6.89
CA PRO A 89 3.52 10.77 7.58
C PRO A 89 3.99 11.50 8.85
N SER A 90 4.32 12.78 8.74
CA SER A 90 4.79 13.60 9.87
C SER A 90 3.67 14.05 10.82
N LYS A 91 2.43 14.08 10.33
CA LYS A 91 1.23 14.52 11.09
C LYS A 91 0.15 13.45 11.19
N GLY A 92 0.54 12.18 10.97
CA GLY A 92 -0.38 11.05 10.89
C GLY A 92 -0.70 10.64 9.45
N PHE A 93 -1.49 9.57 9.33
CA PHE A 93 -1.89 9.02 8.03
C PHE A 93 -3.07 9.80 7.44
N PRO A 94 -3.13 9.97 6.10
CA PRO A 94 -4.24 10.63 5.45
C PRO A 94 -5.59 9.96 5.78
N PRO A 95 -6.63 10.70 6.22
CA PRO A 95 -7.92 10.13 6.62
C PRO A 95 -8.62 9.32 5.53
N GLN A 96 -8.39 9.64 4.25
CA GLN A 96 -8.97 8.91 3.13
C GLN A 96 -8.50 7.44 3.02
N LEU A 97 -7.45 7.06 3.75
CA LEU A 97 -6.93 5.69 3.75
C LEU A 97 -7.68 4.78 4.74
N GLY A 98 -8.52 5.34 5.62
CA GLY A 98 -9.20 4.59 6.65
C GLY A 98 -8.46 4.61 7.99
N ALA A 99 -8.84 3.70 8.88
CA ALA A 99 -8.25 3.59 10.20
C ALA A 99 -6.99 2.71 10.16
N PRO A 100 -5.80 3.25 10.48
CA PRO A 100 -4.55 2.50 10.34
C PRO A 100 -4.47 1.34 11.33
N VAL A 101 -4.16 0.15 10.81
CA VAL A 101 -3.90 -1.07 11.61
C VAL A 101 -2.45 -1.50 11.38
N LEU A 102 -1.66 -1.51 12.46
CA LEU A 102 -0.27 -1.99 12.41
C LEU A 102 -0.18 -3.46 12.82
N THR A 103 0.35 -4.31 11.95
CA THR A 103 0.69 -5.68 12.31
C THR A 103 2.04 -5.72 13.03
N THR A 104 2.07 -6.21 14.27
CA THR A 104 3.31 -6.32 15.07
C THR A 104 3.29 -7.58 15.94
N CYS A 105 4.46 -8.17 16.18
CA CYS A 105 4.62 -9.28 17.13
C CYS A 105 4.58 -8.82 18.60
N ARG A 106 4.66 -7.51 18.86
CA ARG A 106 4.58 -6.90 20.19
C ARG A 106 3.51 -5.81 20.21
N PRO A 107 2.21 -6.18 20.18
CA PRO A 107 1.14 -5.21 20.27
C PRO A 107 1.08 -4.59 21.67
N ASP A 108 0.64 -3.34 21.73
CA ASP A 108 0.12 -2.75 22.96
C ASP A 108 -1.20 -3.46 23.29
N PRO A 109 -1.35 -4.14 24.44
CA PRO A 109 -2.57 -4.88 24.77
C PRO A 109 -3.84 -4.04 24.71
N SER A 110 -3.73 -2.73 24.99
CA SER A 110 -4.88 -1.81 24.95
C SER A 110 -5.36 -1.46 23.54
N LYS A 111 -4.55 -1.72 22.51
CA LYS A 111 -4.83 -1.42 21.09
C LYS A 111 -4.94 -2.68 20.24
N GLN A 112 -4.84 -3.85 20.85
CA GLN A 112 -4.86 -5.11 20.15
C GLN A 112 -6.26 -5.36 19.59
N ILE A 113 -6.31 -5.71 18.30
CA ILE A 113 -7.50 -6.20 17.63
C ILE A 113 -7.20 -7.56 17.01
N SER A 114 -8.22 -8.42 16.97
CA SER A 114 -8.17 -9.68 16.22
C SER A 114 -8.47 -9.47 14.74
N VAL A 115 -8.10 -10.44 13.92
CA VAL A 115 -8.45 -10.46 12.48
C VAL A 115 -9.96 -10.43 12.27
N ALA A 116 -10.73 -11.13 13.11
CA ALA A 116 -12.19 -11.13 13.03
C ALA A 116 -12.78 -9.74 13.29
N GLN A 117 -12.25 -9.01 14.27
CA GLN A 117 -12.68 -7.64 14.54
C GLN A 117 -12.34 -6.70 13.38
N ALA A 118 -11.14 -6.82 12.78
CA ALA A 118 -10.79 -6.04 11.60
C ALA A 118 -11.73 -6.33 10.42
N ALA A 119 -12.09 -7.60 10.19
CA ALA A 119 -13.04 -7.97 9.16
C ALA A 119 -14.44 -7.37 9.42
N GLU A 120 -14.93 -7.44 10.67
CA GLU A 120 -16.22 -6.87 11.06
C GLU A 120 -16.25 -5.33 10.88
N MET A 121 -15.17 -4.63 11.21
CA MET A 121 -15.02 -3.20 10.93
C MET A 121 -15.20 -2.93 9.43
N MET A 122 -14.57 -3.72 8.56
CA MET A 122 -14.76 -3.58 7.11
C MET A 122 -16.17 -3.89 6.64
N GLU A 123 -16.81 -4.93 7.18
CA GLU A 123 -18.17 -5.31 6.81
C GLU A 123 -19.21 -4.27 7.25
N SER A 124 -18.96 -3.58 8.36
CA SER A 124 -19.78 -2.45 8.82
C SER A 124 -19.58 -1.14 8.01
N GLY A 125 -18.64 -1.14 7.06
CA GLY A 125 -18.39 -0.01 6.15
C GLY A 125 -17.16 0.82 6.46
N GLN A 126 -16.36 0.44 7.46
CA GLN A 126 -15.13 1.15 7.80
C GLN A 126 -13.98 0.72 6.88
N SER A 127 -13.30 1.67 6.26
CA SER A 127 -12.04 1.38 5.55
C SER A 127 -10.88 1.28 6.55
N LEU A 128 -9.95 0.36 6.27
CA LEU A 128 -8.75 0.07 7.08
C LEU A 128 -7.47 0.22 6.25
#